data_AF-A0A8S3J6K8-F1
#
_entry.id   AF-A0A8S3J6K8-F1
#
_cell.length_a   1.000
_cell.length_b   1.000
_cell.length_c   1.000
_cell.angle_alpha   90.00
_cell.angle_beta   90.00
_cell.angle_gamma   90.00
#
_symmetry.space_group_name_H-M   'P 1'
#
loop_
_entity.id
_entity.type
_entity.pdbx_description
1 polymer ?
#
loop_
_entity_poly.entity_id
_entity_poly.type
_entity_poly.pdbx_seq_one_letter_code
_entity_poly.pdbx_strand_id
1 'polypeptide(L)'
;MQYKNLILKQAKHNIIHKQQVSKRRFDTNHSRPQFTLGDLVWMKILVSRGKLDARYSGLVRIVQVLSPVSFIVEDQNFQTFQVHSNNIKRVYARE
;
A
#
# COMPACT_ATOMS: atom_id res chain seq x y z
N MET A 1 -21.90 -2.58 41.38
CA MET A 1 -21.75 -3.59 40.30
C MET A 1 -22.26 -3.11 38.93
N GLN A 2 -23.40 -2.43 38.83
CA GLN A 2 -24.00 -2.01 37.54
C GLN A 2 -23.10 -1.13 36.65
N TYR A 3 -22.32 -0.21 37.24
CA TYR A 3 -21.39 0.66 36.50
C TYR A 3 -20.27 -0.09 35.76
N LYS A 4 -19.72 -1.16 36.36
CA LYS A 4 -18.66 -1.97 35.72
C LYS A 4 -19.20 -2.65 34.45
N ASN A 5 -20.43 -3.16 34.50
CA ASN A 5 -21.05 -3.82 33.35
C ASN A 5 -21.37 -2.83 32.22
N LEU A 6 -21.74 -1.59 32.55
CA LEU A 6 -21.94 -0.52 31.57
C LEU A 6 -20.63 -0.17 30.84
N ILE A 7 -19.54 0.00 31.58
CA ILE A 7 -18.22 0.31 31.02
C ILE A 7 -17.73 -0.83 30.12
N LEU A 8 -17.88 -2.09 30.54
CA LEU A 8 -17.51 -3.25 29.72
C LEU A 8 -18.33 -3.34 28.43
N LYS A 9 -19.63 -3.03 28.50
CA LYS A 9 -20.51 -2.99 27.32
C LYS A 9 -20.07 -1.88 26.35
N GLN A 10 -19.75 -0.70 26.86
CA GLN A 10 -19.24 0.40 26.04
C GLN A 10 -17.89 0.07 25.40
N ALA A 11 -16.96 -0.53 26.16
CA ALA A 11 -15.67 -0.96 25.65
C ALA A 11 -15.82 -1.98 24.52
N LYS A 12 -16.69 -2.98 24.69
CA LYS A 12 -17.00 -3.96 23.65
C LYS A 12 -17.57 -3.29 22.39
N HIS A 13 -18.51 -2.36 22.55
CA HIS A 13 -19.08 -1.63 21.42
C HIS A 13 -18.01 -0.84 20.65
N ASN A 14 -17.13 -0.13 21.36
CA ASN A 14 -16.05 0.63 20.76
C ASN A 14 -15.08 -0.27 19.98
N ILE A 15 -14.75 -1.45 20.51
CA ILE A 15 -13.88 -2.42 19.83
C ILE A 15 -14.53 -2.90 18.53
N ILE A 16 -15.79 -3.33 18.58
CA ILE A 16 -16.53 -3.80 17.40
C ILE A 16 -16.63 -2.70 16.34
N HIS A 17 -16.99 -1.48 16.76
CA HIS A 17 -17.09 -0.35 15.84
C HIS A 17 -15.74 -0.06 15.15
N LYS A 18 -14.63 -0.05 15.91
CA LYS A 18 -13.29 0.13 15.33
C LYS A 18 -12.94 -0.99 14.35
N GLN A 19 -13.29 -2.24 14.67
CA GLN A 19 -13.07 -3.38 13.76
C GLN A 19 -13.89 -3.25 12.47
N GLN A 20 -15.16 -2.86 12.56
CA GLN A 20 -16.03 -2.64 11.40
C GLN A 20 -15.50 -1.53 10.49
N VAL A 21 -15.09 -0.39 11.08
CA VAL A 21 -14.49 0.72 10.33
C VAL A 21 -13.18 0.28 9.65
N SER A 22 -12.34 -0.47 10.36
CA SER A 22 -11.09 -1.00 9.80
C SER A 22 -11.36 -1.92 8.61
N LYS A 23 -12.29 -2.87 8.75
CA LYS A 23 -12.69 -3.78 7.66
C LYS A 23 -13.23 -3.02 6.46
N ARG A 24 -14.14 -2.04 6.68
CA ARG A 24 -14.69 -1.23 5.59
C ARG A 24 -13.60 -0.48 4.81
N ARG A 25 -12.62 0.10 5.51
CA ARG A 25 -11.48 0.78 4.88
C ARG A 25 -10.62 -0.19 4.10
N PHE A 26 -10.35 -1.37 4.66
CA PHE A 26 -9.63 -2.43 3.98
C PHE A 26 -10.33 -2.83 2.69
N ASP A 27 -11.62 -3.19 2.74
CA ASP A 27 -12.41 -3.62 1.58
C ASP A 27 -12.45 -2.53 0.50
N THR A 28 -12.64 -1.27 0.90
CA THR A 28 -12.66 -0.13 -0.03
C THR A 28 -11.31 0.02 -0.75
N ASN A 29 -10.20 -0.03 -0.01
CA ASN A 29 -8.87 0.13 -0.58
C ASN A 29 -8.42 -1.11 -1.40
N HIS A 30 -8.93 -2.29 -1.08
CA HIS A 30 -8.58 -3.53 -1.76
C HIS A 30 -9.36 -3.71 -3.09
N SER A 31 -10.58 -3.19 -3.15
CA SER A 31 -11.44 -3.29 -4.35
C SER A 31 -10.94 -2.53 -5.58
N ARG A 32 -9.97 -1.62 -5.42
CA ARG A 32 -9.44 -0.79 -6.50
C ARG A 32 -7.92 -0.94 -6.58
N PRO A 33 -7.40 -1.88 -7.39
CA PRO A 33 -5.96 -1.98 -7.61
C PRO A 33 -5.46 -0.64 -8.18
N GLN A 34 -4.48 -0.02 -7.50
CA GLN A 34 -3.95 1.29 -7.89
C GLN A 34 -3.11 1.23 -9.18
N PHE A 35 -2.64 0.04 -9.54
CA PHE A 35 -1.73 -0.18 -10.64
C PHE A 35 -2.17 -1.39 -11.47
N THR A 36 -1.87 -1.32 -12.76
CA THR A 36 -2.20 -2.36 -13.74
C THR A 36 -0.95 -2.98 -14.35
N LEU A 37 -1.11 -4.18 -14.94
CA LEU A 37 -0.05 -4.82 -15.71
C LEU A 37 0.43 -3.88 -16.83
N GLY A 38 1.75 -3.79 -17.00
CA GLY A 38 2.39 -2.94 -18.00
C GLY A 38 2.60 -1.49 -17.56
N ASP A 39 2.06 -1.06 -16.41
CA ASP A 39 2.28 0.29 -15.89
C ASP A 39 3.77 0.54 -15.61
N LEU A 40 4.23 1.73 -16.00
CA LEU A 40 5.54 2.26 -15.61
C LEU A 40 5.43 2.95 -14.25
N VAL A 41 6.27 2.52 -13.32
CA VAL A 41 6.32 3.03 -11.95
C VAL A 41 7.75 3.33 -11.52
N TRP A 42 7.88 4.32 -10.64
CA TRP A 42 9.11 4.62 -9.93
C TRP A 42 9.20 3.77 -8.66
N MET A 43 10.37 3.19 -8.38
CA MET A 43 10.59 2.41 -7.16
C MET A 43 11.18 3.27 -6.04
N LYS A 44 10.70 3.10 -4.81
CA LYS A 44 11.20 3.82 -3.63
C LYS A 44 12.55 3.24 -3.20
N ILE A 45 13.53 4.10 -2.92
CA ILE A 45 14.80 3.66 -2.36
C ILE A 45 14.63 3.48 -0.85
N LEU A 46 15.00 2.30 -0.34
CA LEU A 46 14.80 1.89 1.06
C LEU A 46 16.02 2.11 1.97
N VAL A 47 17.19 2.42 1.40
CA VAL A 47 18.42 2.67 2.18
C VAL A 47 18.39 4.04 2.87
N SER A 48 19.29 4.24 3.84
CA SER A 48 19.47 5.54 4.54
C SER A 48 19.72 6.67 3.54
N ARG A 49 19.06 7.82 3.76
CA ARG A 49 19.08 8.96 2.82
C ARG A 49 19.29 10.28 3.57
N GLY A 50 20.00 11.19 2.93
CA GLY A 50 20.04 12.59 3.32
C GLY A 50 18.71 13.29 3.05
N LYS A 51 18.54 14.50 3.61
CA LYS A 51 17.28 15.26 3.49
C LYS A 51 16.91 15.64 2.04
N LEU A 52 17.91 15.83 1.19
CA LEU A 52 17.76 16.31 -0.19
C LEU A 52 18.01 15.24 -1.25
N ASP A 53 18.24 13.99 -0.85
CA ASP A 53 18.34 12.91 -1.82
C ASP A 53 16.97 12.71 -2.49
N ALA A 54 16.97 12.10 -3.68
CA ALA A 54 15.72 11.68 -4.33
C ALA A 54 14.86 10.84 -3.36
N ARG A 55 13.63 10.46 -3.70
CA ARG A 55 12.87 9.47 -2.90
C ARG A 55 12.62 8.16 -3.63
N TYR A 56 12.70 8.25 -4.95
CA TYR A 56 12.43 7.15 -5.86
C TYR A 56 13.53 7.09 -6.91
N SER A 57 13.75 5.93 -7.48
CA SER A 57 14.69 5.63 -8.55
C SER A 57 14.19 4.43 -9.34
N GLY A 58 14.78 4.21 -10.52
CA GLY A 58 14.47 3.04 -11.34
C GLY A 58 13.07 3.16 -11.94
N LEU A 59 13.03 3.35 -13.26
CA LEU A 59 11.79 3.27 -14.01
C LEU A 59 11.54 1.79 -14.29
N VAL A 60 10.62 1.19 -13.54
CA VAL A 60 10.34 -0.24 -13.60
C VAL A 60 8.93 -0.47 -14.13
N ARG A 61 8.72 -1.61 -14.79
CA ARG A 61 7.42 -2.00 -15.33
C ARG A 61 6.78 -3.06 -14.47
N ILE A 62 5.47 -2.96 -14.21
CA ILE A 62 4.74 -4.04 -13.53
C ILE A 62 4.53 -5.20 -14.51
N VAL A 63 5.15 -6.34 -14.22
CA VAL A 63 5.06 -7.57 -15.01
C VAL A 63 4.05 -8.56 -14.44
N GLN A 64 3.80 -8.53 -13.13
CA GLN A 64 2.80 -9.40 -12.50
C GLN A 64 2.09 -8.70 -11.33
N VAL A 65 0.78 -8.96 -11.20
CA VAL A 65 -0.02 -8.55 -10.04
C VAL A 65 -0.25 -9.77 -9.15
N LEU A 66 0.33 -9.78 -7.94
CA LEU A 66 0.15 -10.87 -6.97
C LEU A 66 -1.06 -10.60 -6.06
N SER A 67 -1.25 -9.35 -5.67
CA SER A 67 -2.40 -8.86 -4.92
C SER A 67 -2.63 -7.37 -5.23
N PRO A 68 -3.75 -6.77 -4.81
CA PRO A 68 -3.98 -5.32 -4.97
C PRO A 68 -2.89 -4.41 -4.36
N VAL A 69 -2.01 -4.94 -3.51
CA VAL A 69 -0.92 -4.21 -2.86
C VAL A 69 0.47 -4.78 -3.14
N SER A 70 0.58 -5.94 -3.79
CA SER A 70 1.87 -6.61 -4.04
C SER A 70 2.03 -6.93 -5.52
N PHE A 71 3.14 -6.50 -6.09
CA PHE A 71 3.43 -6.57 -7.53
C PHE A 71 4.82 -7.15 -7.76
N ILE A 72 5.02 -7.80 -8.91
CA ILE A 72 6.35 -8.05 -9.44
C ILE A 72 6.64 -6.98 -10.48
N VAL A 73 7.75 -6.28 -10.30
CA VAL A 73 8.25 -5.26 -11.21
C VAL A 73 9.53 -5.75 -11.87
N GLU A 74 9.75 -5.31 -13.10
CA GLU A 74 10.93 -5.59 -13.89
C GLU A 74 11.65 -4.28 -14.20
N ASP A 75 12.96 -4.26 -13.94
CA ASP A 75 13.84 -3.16 -14.31
C ASP A 75 14.39 -3.33 -15.74
N GLN A 76 15.07 -2.30 -16.26
CA GLN A 76 15.66 -2.29 -17.61
C GLN A 76 16.67 -3.43 -17.84
N ASN A 77 17.25 -3.97 -16.78
CA ASN A 77 18.18 -5.10 -16.83
C ASN A 77 17.49 -6.48 -16.75
N PHE A 78 16.17 -6.54 -16.95
CA PHE A 78 15.34 -7.76 -16.80
C PHE A 78 15.42 -8.41 -15.41
N GLN A 79 15.78 -7.62 -14.40
CA GLN A 79 15.76 -8.06 -13.01
C GLN A 79 14.37 -7.86 -12.44
N THR A 80 13.82 -8.92 -11.87
CA THR A 80 12.49 -8.91 -11.27
C THR A 80 12.57 -8.75 -9.76
N PHE A 81 11.72 -7.89 -9.21
CA PHE A 81 11.62 -7.65 -7.78
C PHE A 81 10.17 -7.69 -7.33
N GLN A 82 9.92 -8.28 -6.16
CA GLN A 82 8.62 -8.17 -5.52
C GLN A 82 8.55 -6.88 -4.70
N VAL A 83 7.52 -6.07 -4.94
CA VAL A 83 7.36 -4.76 -4.30
C VAL A 83 5.93 -4.54 -3.82
N HIS A 84 5.82 -3.81 -2.71
CA HIS A 84 4.54 -3.36 -2.17
C HIS A 84 4.13 -2.02 -2.80
N SER A 85 2.82 -1.77 -2.95
CA SER A 85 2.25 -0.54 -3.53
C SER A 85 2.81 0.74 -2.92
N ASN A 86 2.98 0.79 -1.60
CA ASN A 86 3.59 1.91 -0.88
C ASN A 86 5.05 2.23 -1.25
N ASN A 87 5.75 1.29 -1.90
CA ASN A 87 7.13 1.43 -2.34
C ASN A 87 7.25 1.70 -3.84
N ILE A 88 6.13 1.92 -4.53
CA ILE A 88 6.11 2.31 -5.94
C ILE A 88 5.24 3.55 -6.15
N LYS A 89 5.49 4.29 -7.22
CA LYS A 89 4.71 5.48 -7.57
C LYS A 89 4.52 5.57 -9.08
N ARG A 90 3.31 5.90 -9.54
CA ARG A 90 3.01 6.04 -10.96
C ARG A 90 3.89 7.12 -11.59
N VAL A 91 4.39 6.84 -12.79
CA VAL A 91 5.08 7.81 -13.62
C VAL A 91 4.02 8.65 -14.32
N TYR A 92 4.03 9.97 -14.09
CA TYR A 92 3.22 10.90 -14.88
C TYR A 92 4.13 11.50 -15.94
N ALA A 93 3.82 11.29 -17.21
CA ALA A 93 4.42 12.09 -18.27
C ALA A 93 3.96 13.54 -18.07
N ARG A 94 4.89 14.50 -18.11
CA ARG A 94 4.52 15.90 -18.29
C ARG A 94 4.18 16.06 -19.77
N GLU A 95 2.90 16.27 -20.07
CA GLU A 95 2.46 16.88 -21.32
C GLU A 95 2.89 18.35 -21.36
#